data_AF-A0A7M3WU45-F1
#
_entry.id   AF-A0A7M3WU45-F1
#
_cell.length_a   1.000
_cell.length_b   1.000
_cell.length_c   1.000
_cell.angle_alpha   90.00
_cell.angle_beta   90.00
_cell.angle_gamma   90.00
#
_symmetry.space_group_name_H-M   'P 1'
#
loop_
_entity.id
_entity.type
_entity.pdbx_description
1 polymer ?
#
loop_
_entity_poly.entity_id
_entity_poly.type
_entity_poly.pdbx_seq_one_letter_code
_entity_poly.pdbx_strand_id
1 'polypeptide(L)'
;MDKQSSAWTTAYDKGTFVRKSSEFRDHVLIEGPFQPDLNRYHLYVSHACPWAHRTLLTRALLGLEDAISVDVVDWRMQGDGSWVFNPDEPGATADRVLGGDSLEYVYWTAHPDWAASGRIGTVPVLWDRHHGTIVNNESREIVRMFTTAFAQAGLTNGRNLSPEALLEDIDAMIDANYESVNNGVYKAGFARSQEAY
;
A
#
# COMPACT_ATOMS: atom_id res chain seq x y z
N MET A 1 21.41 -4.98 -8.61
CA MET A 1 20.81 -5.57 -7.40
C MET A 1 21.23 -4.83 -6.11
N ASP A 2 22.50 -4.44 -5.93
CA ASP A 2 22.98 -3.86 -4.66
C ASP A 2 22.39 -2.49 -4.25
N LYS A 3 22.14 -1.57 -5.20
CA LYS A 3 21.60 -0.24 -4.87
C LYS A 3 20.13 -0.29 -4.42
N GLN A 4 19.33 -1.09 -5.12
CA GLN A 4 17.90 -1.25 -4.84
C GLN A 4 17.64 -1.88 -3.47
N SER A 5 18.48 -2.85 -3.04
CA SER A 5 18.36 -3.42 -1.68
C SER A 5 18.73 -2.38 -0.63
N SER A 6 19.80 -1.60 -0.84
CA SER A 6 20.28 -0.61 0.15
C SER A 6 19.25 0.47 0.51
N ALA A 7 18.40 0.85 -0.44
CA ALA A 7 17.36 1.86 -0.26
C ALA A 7 16.30 1.44 0.79
N TRP A 8 16.01 0.14 0.88
CA TRP A 8 14.99 -0.42 1.79
C TRP A 8 15.56 -1.02 3.07
N THR A 9 16.89 -1.05 3.23
CA THR A 9 17.58 -1.90 4.23
C THR A 9 18.46 -1.12 5.19
N THR A 10 18.04 0.09 5.57
CA THR A 10 18.81 0.97 6.46
C THR A 10 19.02 0.40 7.88
N ALA A 11 18.44 -0.75 8.24
CA ALA A 11 18.67 -1.40 9.53
C ALA A 11 19.13 -2.86 9.35
N TYR A 12 20.40 -3.07 9.01
CA TYR A 12 21.05 -4.36 9.23
C TYR A 12 21.50 -4.45 10.70
N ASP A 13 20.72 -5.12 11.54
CA ASP A 13 21.27 -5.69 12.77
C ASP A 13 21.84 -7.07 12.41
N LYS A 14 23.17 -7.16 12.30
CA LYS A 14 23.93 -8.40 12.02
C LYS A 14 23.56 -9.14 10.72
N GLY A 15 23.13 -8.41 9.68
CA GLY A 15 22.77 -9.00 8.38
C GLY A 15 21.30 -9.40 8.25
N THR A 16 20.48 -9.17 9.28
CA THR A 16 19.03 -9.39 9.26
C THR A 16 18.32 -8.28 8.50
N PHE A 17 17.32 -8.64 7.68
CA PHE A 17 16.41 -7.69 7.07
C PHE A 17 15.33 -7.24 8.08
N VAL A 18 15.24 -5.93 8.31
CA VAL A 18 14.18 -5.31 9.10
C VAL A 18 13.26 -4.53 8.16
N ARG A 19 11.98 -4.89 8.16
CA ARG A 19 10.98 -4.22 7.34
C ARG A 19 10.63 -2.85 7.93
N LYS A 20 10.50 -1.85 7.06
CA LYS A 20 10.00 -0.52 7.42
C LYS A 20 8.50 -0.57 7.77
N SER A 21 8.11 0.12 8.83
CA SER A 21 6.70 0.29 9.22
C SER A 21 6.00 1.36 8.39
N SER A 22 4.72 1.15 8.10
CA SER A 22 3.81 2.09 7.44
C SER A 22 3.54 3.32 8.32
N GLU A 23 3.64 4.53 7.75
CA GLU A 23 3.59 5.81 8.48
C GLU A 23 2.23 6.52 8.45
N PHE A 24 1.43 6.34 7.40
CA PHE A 24 0.10 6.94 7.28
C PHE A 24 -0.95 5.92 7.70
N ARG A 25 -1.68 6.22 8.77
CA ARG A 25 -2.52 5.25 9.49
C ARG A 25 -3.90 5.81 9.82
N ASP A 26 -4.37 6.82 9.07
CA ASP A 26 -5.74 7.28 9.20
C ASP A 26 -6.71 6.27 8.58
N HIS A 27 -7.99 6.39 8.94
CA HIS A 27 -9.02 5.45 8.55
C HIS A 27 -10.21 6.14 7.88
N VAL A 28 -10.75 5.48 6.85
CA VAL A 28 -12.07 5.78 6.31
C VAL A 28 -13.12 5.21 7.25
N LEU A 29 -14.01 6.06 7.74
CA LEU A 29 -15.05 5.74 8.72
C LEU A 29 -16.37 6.38 8.29
N ILE A 30 -17.51 5.83 8.70
CA ILE A 30 -18.82 6.46 8.42
C ILE A 30 -18.89 7.87 9.01
N GLU A 31 -18.35 8.04 10.22
CA GLU A 31 -18.22 9.31 10.88
C GLU A 31 -16.73 9.63 11.05
N GLY A 32 -16.32 10.82 10.60
CA GLY A 32 -14.93 11.24 10.67
C GLY A 32 -14.54 12.16 9.51
N PRO A 33 -13.26 12.58 9.45
CA PRO A 33 -12.77 13.43 8.37
C PRO A 33 -12.73 12.70 7.02
N PHE A 34 -12.47 11.39 7.03
CA PHE A 34 -12.41 10.54 5.84
C PHE A 34 -13.65 9.66 5.76
N GLN A 35 -14.69 10.15 5.07
CA GLN A 35 -15.94 9.42 4.87
C GLN A 35 -15.99 8.73 3.51
N PRO A 36 -16.50 7.48 3.44
CA PRO A 36 -16.63 6.75 2.19
C PRO A 36 -17.53 7.51 1.22
N ASP A 37 -17.04 7.75 0.01
CA ASP A 37 -17.76 8.49 -1.02
C ASP A 37 -17.28 8.07 -2.42
N LEU A 38 -18.16 8.18 -3.41
CA LEU A 38 -17.85 7.88 -4.81
C LEU A 38 -16.85 8.90 -5.35
N ASN A 39 -15.87 8.43 -6.10
CA ASN A 39 -14.87 9.27 -6.78
C ASN A 39 -13.97 10.11 -5.86
N ARG A 40 -14.07 9.97 -4.53
CA ARG A 40 -13.24 10.69 -3.56
C ARG A 40 -11.85 10.07 -3.43
N TYR A 41 -11.77 8.74 -3.46
CA TYR A 41 -10.54 8.02 -3.15
C TYR A 41 -9.80 7.55 -4.41
N HIS A 42 -8.48 7.52 -4.29
CA HIS A 42 -7.59 7.01 -5.32
C HIS A 42 -6.55 6.08 -4.71
N LEU A 43 -6.13 5.07 -5.46
CA LEU A 43 -5.19 4.07 -5.00
C LEU A 43 -3.96 4.05 -5.91
N TYR A 44 -2.78 4.35 -5.37
CA TYR A 44 -1.52 4.15 -6.08
C TYR A 44 -0.96 2.77 -5.73
N VAL A 45 -0.63 1.99 -6.75
CA VAL A 45 -0.23 0.59 -6.61
C VAL A 45 0.93 0.24 -7.53
N SER A 46 1.57 -0.91 -7.26
CA SER A 46 2.36 -1.63 -8.26
C SER A 46 1.83 -3.04 -8.40
N HIS A 47 1.70 -3.54 -9.64
CA HIS A 47 1.34 -4.94 -9.89
C HIS A 47 2.42 -5.92 -9.41
N ALA A 48 3.66 -5.47 -9.21
CA ALA A 48 4.75 -6.28 -8.69
C ALA A 48 4.74 -6.42 -7.15
N CYS A 49 3.97 -5.59 -6.44
CA CYS A 49 3.98 -5.54 -4.98
C CYS A 49 2.84 -6.41 -4.40
N PRO A 50 3.16 -7.46 -3.60
CA PRO A 50 2.11 -8.32 -3.03
C PRO A 50 1.23 -7.58 -2.01
N TRP A 51 1.75 -6.53 -1.37
CA TRP A 51 1.01 -5.70 -0.42
C TRP A 51 -0.04 -4.84 -1.14
N ALA A 52 0.34 -4.26 -2.29
CA ALA A 52 -0.59 -3.50 -3.13
C ALA A 52 -1.56 -4.43 -3.87
N HIS A 53 -1.15 -5.65 -4.20
CA HIS A 53 -2.04 -6.61 -4.83
C HIS A 53 -3.23 -7.00 -3.92
N ARG A 54 -3.05 -7.03 -2.58
CA ARG A 54 -4.15 -7.25 -1.64
C ARG A 54 -5.28 -6.24 -1.84
N THR A 55 -4.94 -4.96 -1.96
CA THR A 55 -5.93 -3.88 -2.10
C THR A 55 -6.61 -3.93 -3.46
N LEU A 56 -5.88 -4.26 -4.53
CA LEU A 56 -6.45 -4.50 -5.87
C LEU A 56 -7.43 -5.66 -5.90
N LEU A 57 -7.07 -6.79 -5.30
CA LEU A 57 -7.92 -7.98 -5.26
C LEU A 57 -9.19 -7.70 -4.47
N THR A 58 -9.08 -7.10 -3.27
CA THR A 58 -10.24 -6.72 -2.47
C THR A 58 -11.13 -5.71 -3.20
N ARG A 59 -10.55 -4.70 -3.85
CA ARG A 59 -11.29 -3.73 -4.67
C ARG A 59 -12.13 -4.42 -5.73
N ALA A 60 -11.55 -5.35 -6.49
CA ALA A 60 -12.27 -6.09 -7.54
C ALA A 60 -13.33 -7.04 -6.96
N LEU A 61 -13.01 -7.77 -5.87
CA LEU A 61 -13.96 -8.68 -5.24
C LEU A 61 -15.19 -7.95 -4.70
N LEU A 62 -15.02 -6.74 -4.18
CA LEU A 62 -16.10 -5.92 -3.62
C LEU A 62 -16.82 -5.05 -4.65
N GLY A 63 -16.40 -5.02 -5.91
CA GLY A 63 -17.04 -4.18 -6.93
C GLY A 63 -16.77 -2.68 -6.75
N LEU A 64 -15.59 -2.31 -6.20
CA LEU A 64 -15.23 -0.92 -5.89
C LEU A 64 -14.56 -0.19 -7.06
N GLU A 65 -14.63 -0.73 -8.27
CA GLU A 65 -13.88 -0.19 -9.40
C GLU A 65 -14.28 1.23 -9.79
N ASP A 66 -15.57 1.52 -9.71
CA ASP A 66 -16.14 2.84 -10.01
C ASP A 66 -16.01 3.81 -8.83
N ALA A 67 -15.90 3.28 -7.59
CA ALA A 67 -15.78 4.10 -6.39
C ALA A 67 -14.33 4.57 -6.15
N ILE A 68 -13.36 3.69 -6.42
CA ILE A 68 -11.94 3.91 -6.13
C ILE A 68 -11.15 3.78 -7.42
N SER A 69 -10.62 4.91 -7.89
CA SER A 69 -9.73 4.96 -9.05
C SER A 69 -8.33 4.43 -8.70
N VAL A 70 -7.56 3.96 -9.70
CA VAL A 70 -6.25 3.33 -9.49
C VAL A 70 -5.22 3.80 -10.50
N ASP A 71 -4.05 4.21 -10.05
CA ASP A 71 -2.86 4.41 -10.89
C ASP A 71 -1.78 3.39 -10.53
N VAL A 72 -1.08 2.90 -11.56
CA VAL A 72 -0.10 1.82 -11.44
C VAL A 72 1.28 2.37 -11.78
N VAL A 73 2.20 2.34 -10.81
CA VAL A 73 3.61 2.67 -11.05
C VAL A 73 4.30 1.57 -11.85
N ASP A 74 5.41 1.92 -12.52
CA ASP A 74 6.28 0.95 -13.20
C ASP A 74 6.70 -0.15 -12.23
N TRP A 75 6.74 -1.39 -12.71
CA TRP A 75 7.22 -2.52 -11.92
C TRP A 75 8.72 -2.40 -11.60
N ARG A 76 9.48 -1.65 -12.41
CA ARG A 76 10.89 -1.35 -12.21
C ARG A 76 11.06 -0.19 -11.23
N MET A 77 11.32 -0.54 -9.98
CA MET A 77 11.72 0.44 -8.97
C MET A 77 13.10 1.03 -9.30
N GLN A 78 13.26 2.33 -9.10
CA GLN A 78 14.47 3.08 -9.42
C GLN A 78 15.65 2.72 -8.50
N GLY A 79 16.85 3.14 -8.90
CA GLY A 79 18.08 2.85 -8.15
C GLY A 79 18.13 3.47 -6.75
N ASP A 80 17.34 4.52 -6.51
CA ASP A 80 17.14 5.16 -5.20
C ASP A 80 16.03 4.51 -4.36
N GLY A 81 15.36 3.48 -4.89
CA GLY A 81 14.27 2.77 -4.24
C GLY A 81 12.88 3.36 -4.46
N SER A 82 12.76 4.47 -5.20
CA SER A 82 11.48 5.09 -5.52
C SER A 82 10.73 4.33 -6.63
N TRP A 83 9.41 4.43 -6.61
CA TRP A 83 8.54 4.00 -7.71
C TRP A 83 8.28 5.17 -8.66
N VAL A 84 8.22 4.90 -9.97
CA VAL A 84 7.97 5.94 -10.99
C VAL A 84 6.70 5.67 -11.77
N PHE A 85 6.08 6.74 -12.25
CA PHE A 85 4.99 6.66 -13.21
C PHE A 85 5.59 6.62 -14.63
N ASN A 86 5.18 5.64 -15.42
CA ASN A 86 5.74 5.42 -16.76
C ASN A 86 4.63 4.93 -17.72
N PRO A 87 3.87 5.84 -18.34
CA PRO A 87 2.77 5.47 -19.23
C PRO A 87 3.22 4.73 -20.51
N ASP A 88 4.52 4.76 -20.84
CA ASP A 88 5.06 4.05 -22.00
C ASP A 88 5.32 2.55 -21.70
N GLU A 89 5.39 2.15 -20.43
CA GLU A 89 5.52 0.75 -20.04
C GLU A 89 4.13 0.07 -19.99
N PRO A 90 3.94 -1.08 -20.68
CA PRO A 90 2.67 -1.81 -20.63
C PRO A 90 2.24 -2.17 -19.20
N GLY A 91 1.05 -1.71 -18.82
CA GLY A 91 0.46 -1.97 -17.50
C GLY A 91 0.82 -0.96 -16.42
N ALA A 92 1.67 0.02 -16.71
CA ALA A 92 1.87 1.19 -15.88
C ALA A 92 1.06 2.38 -16.42
N THR A 93 0.87 3.40 -15.59
CA THR A 93 0.11 4.61 -15.91
C THR A 93 0.94 5.85 -15.62
N ALA A 94 0.51 6.99 -16.17
CA ALA A 94 0.85 8.29 -15.60
C ALA A 94 0.09 8.48 -14.28
N ASP A 95 0.57 9.39 -13.42
CA ASP A 95 -0.23 9.90 -12.31
C ASP A 95 -1.33 10.83 -12.84
N ARG A 96 -2.58 10.39 -12.73
CA ARG A 96 -3.77 11.12 -13.21
C ARG A 96 -4.38 12.01 -12.13
N VAL A 97 -3.82 12.04 -10.93
CA VAL A 97 -4.37 12.80 -9.80
C VAL A 97 -3.52 14.01 -9.49
N LEU A 98 -2.22 13.84 -9.30
CA LEU A 98 -1.30 14.92 -8.96
C LEU A 98 -0.36 15.29 -10.12
N GLY A 99 -0.28 14.44 -11.16
CA GLY A 99 0.56 14.68 -12.32
C GLY A 99 2.06 14.59 -12.04
N GLY A 100 2.46 13.87 -10.99
CA GLY A 100 3.86 13.64 -10.66
C GLY A 100 4.51 12.50 -11.47
N ASP A 101 5.83 12.50 -11.51
CA ASP A 101 6.62 11.47 -12.21
C ASP A 101 7.03 10.31 -11.29
N SER A 102 6.86 10.45 -9.97
CA SER A 102 7.25 9.45 -8.98
C SER A 102 6.27 9.35 -7.82
N LEU A 103 6.28 8.19 -7.14
CA LEU A 103 5.52 8.01 -5.92
C LEU A 103 6.02 8.92 -4.79
N GLU A 104 7.31 9.29 -4.79
CA GLU A 104 7.84 10.28 -3.84
C GLU A 104 7.12 11.62 -3.97
N TYR A 105 6.72 12.03 -5.18
CA TYR A 105 5.93 13.24 -5.37
C TYR A 105 4.58 13.17 -4.63
N VAL A 106 3.93 12.01 -4.62
CA VAL A 106 2.69 11.79 -3.86
C VAL A 106 2.93 11.98 -2.35
N TYR A 107 4.03 11.41 -1.84
CA TYR A 107 4.40 11.53 -0.43
C TYR A 107 4.83 12.95 -0.03
N TRP A 108 5.60 13.66 -0.88
CA TRP A 108 5.96 15.06 -0.68
C TRP A 108 4.73 15.96 -0.65
N THR A 109 3.74 15.68 -1.50
CA THR A 109 2.48 16.43 -1.55
C THR A 109 1.69 16.27 -0.25
N ALA A 110 1.61 15.05 0.31
CA ALA A 110 0.91 14.81 1.58
C ALA A 110 1.69 15.30 2.81
N HIS A 111 3.02 15.32 2.75
CA HIS A 111 3.86 15.67 3.89
C HIS A 111 5.13 16.41 3.41
N PRO A 112 5.15 17.76 3.48
CA PRO A 112 6.24 18.57 2.94
C PRO A 112 7.65 18.20 3.46
N ASP A 113 7.76 17.77 4.71
CA ASP A 113 9.04 17.38 5.32
C ASP A 113 9.47 15.95 4.95
N TRP A 114 8.75 15.25 4.06
CA TRP A 114 9.03 13.86 3.70
C TRP A 114 10.40 13.71 3.03
N ALA A 115 10.77 14.61 2.11
CA ALA A 115 12.10 14.61 1.48
C ALA A 115 13.23 14.70 2.51
N ALA A 116 13.07 15.57 3.52
CA ALA A 116 14.07 15.76 4.58
C ALA A 116 14.18 14.55 5.53
N SER A 117 13.15 13.71 5.60
CA SER A 117 13.14 12.53 6.47
C SER A 117 14.03 11.38 5.97
N GLY A 118 14.45 11.41 4.69
CA GLY A 118 15.20 10.32 4.07
C GLY A 118 14.41 9.01 3.92
N ARG A 119 13.09 9.07 4.10
CA ARG A 119 12.18 7.93 3.95
C ARG A 119 11.81 7.73 2.49
N ILE A 120 11.54 6.48 2.12
CA ILE A 120 11.06 6.08 0.80
C ILE A 120 9.59 5.70 0.86
N GLY A 121 8.80 6.21 -0.08
CA GLY A 121 7.38 5.96 -0.24
C GLY A 121 7.09 4.52 -0.68
N THR A 122 6.04 3.93 -0.13
CA THR A 122 5.64 2.54 -0.38
C THR A 122 4.31 2.48 -1.11
N VAL A 123 4.11 1.47 -1.96
CA VAL A 123 2.76 1.05 -2.38
C VAL A 123 2.23 -0.07 -1.47
N PRO A 124 0.90 -0.15 -1.21
CA PRO A 124 -0.15 0.72 -1.74
C PRO A 124 -0.25 2.06 -0.99
N VAL A 125 -0.84 3.06 -1.65
CA VAL A 125 -1.23 4.34 -1.04
C VAL A 125 -2.70 4.58 -1.31
N LEU A 126 -3.50 4.76 -0.25
CA LEU A 126 -4.87 5.26 -0.33
C LEU A 126 -4.86 6.77 -0.18
N TRP A 127 -5.19 7.47 -1.25
CA TRP A 127 -5.21 8.92 -1.37
C TRP A 127 -6.64 9.46 -1.29
N ASP A 128 -6.83 10.55 -0.54
CA ASP A 128 -8.08 11.31 -0.51
C ASP A 128 -7.96 12.56 -1.40
N ARG A 129 -8.76 12.61 -2.46
CA ARG A 129 -8.79 13.76 -3.38
C ARG A 129 -9.43 14.99 -2.75
N HIS A 130 -10.31 14.85 -1.76
CA HIS A 130 -10.98 15.99 -1.14
C HIS A 130 -10.02 16.78 -0.24
N HIS A 131 -9.23 16.07 0.58
CA HIS A 131 -8.24 16.71 1.45
C HIS A 131 -6.87 16.87 0.79
N GLY A 132 -6.61 16.20 -0.34
CA GLY A 132 -5.32 16.24 -1.01
C GLY A 132 -4.21 15.64 -0.16
N THR A 133 -4.46 14.50 0.49
CA THR A 133 -3.49 13.84 1.37
C THR A 133 -3.58 12.31 1.30
N ILE A 134 -2.55 11.64 1.83
CA ILE A 134 -2.54 10.20 2.05
C ILE A 134 -3.38 9.89 3.28
N VAL A 135 -4.39 9.04 3.13
CA VAL A 135 -5.15 8.49 4.27
C VAL A 135 -4.34 7.37 4.92
N ASN A 136 -3.88 6.41 4.11
CA ASN A 136 -3.27 5.20 4.64
C ASN A 136 -2.31 4.54 3.64
N ASN A 137 -1.18 4.00 4.11
CA ASN A 137 -0.25 3.18 3.32
C ASN A 137 -0.04 1.76 3.86
N GLU A 138 -0.88 1.31 4.81
CA GLU A 138 -0.90 -0.04 5.36
C GLU A 138 -1.94 -0.93 4.65
N SER A 139 -1.46 -1.88 3.85
CA SER A 139 -2.31 -2.76 3.04
C SER A 139 -3.40 -3.50 3.82
N ARG A 140 -3.11 -3.97 5.06
CA ARG A 140 -4.09 -4.70 5.88
C ARG A 140 -5.24 -3.80 6.31
N GLU A 141 -4.92 -2.56 6.69
CA GLU A 141 -5.92 -1.58 7.11
C GLU A 141 -6.76 -1.10 5.93
N ILE A 142 -6.13 -0.85 4.77
CA ILE A 142 -6.85 -0.46 3.55
C ILE A 142 -7.88 -1.52 3.14
N VAL A 143 -7.48 -2.80 3.14
CA VAL A 143 -8.41 -3.90 2.86
C VAL A 143 -9.54 -3.92 3.90
N ARG A 144 -9.25 -3.73 5.19
CA ARG A 144 -10.27 -3.69 6.23
C ARG A 144 -11.25 -2.54 5.98
N MET A 145 -10.78 -1.34 5.67
CA MET A 145 -11.61 -0.17 5.34
C MET A 145 -12.56 -0.46 4.16
N PHE A 146 -12.08 -1.13 3.11
CA PHE A 146 -12.92 -1.51 1.97
C PHE A 146 -14.03 -2.49 2.39
N THR A 147 -13.70 -3.46 3.25
CA THR A 147 -14.67 -4.45 3.74
C THR A 147 -15.66 -3.91 4.77
N THR A 148 -15.37 -2.76 5.40
CA THR A 148 -16.21 -2.16 6.45
C THR A 148 -16.84 -0.86 6.00
N ALA A 149 -16.12 0.27 6.05
CA ALA A 149 -16.68 1.60 5.83
C ALA A 149 -17.33 1.74 4.44
N PHE A 150 -16.67 1.26 3.38
CA PHE A 150 -17.24 1.30 2.03
C PHE A 150 -18.44 0.36 1.88
N ALA A 151 -18.42 -0.80 2.53
CA ALA A 151 -19.54 -1.74 2.52
C ALA A 151 -20.76 -1.17 3.29
N GLN A 152 -20.54 -0.57 4.46
CA GLN A 152 -21.58 0.06 5.27
C GLN A 152 -22.18 1.30 4.57
N ALA A 153 -21.40 2.01 3.77
CA ALA A 153 -21.88 3.09 2.92
C ALA A 153 -22.64 2.62 1.66
N GLY A 154 -22.77 1.31 1.44
CA GLY A 154 -23.47 0.75 0.28
C GLY A 154 -22.71 0.91 -1.04
N LEU A 155 -21.39 1.11 -1.00
CA LEU A 155 -20.56 1.29 -2.20
C LEU A 155 -20.03 -0.03 -2.77
N THR A 156 -20.20 -1.15 -2.05
CA THR A 156 -19.76 -2.48 -2.50
C THR A 156 -20.92 -3.27 -3.11
N ASN A 157 -20.59 -4.36 -3.79
CA ASN A 157 -21.54 -5.29 -4.41
C ASN A 157 -22.26 -6.23 -3.41
N GLY A 158 -22.20 -5.96 -2.11
CA GLY A 158 -22.83 -6.75 -1.06
C GLY A 158 -22.09 -8.03 -0.63
N ARG A 159 -20.93 -8.36 -1.22
CA ARG A 159 -20.10 -9.47 -0.73
C ARG A 159 -19.49 -9.15 0.63
N ASN A 160 -19.46 -10.14 1.52
CA ASN A 160 -18.80 -10.05 2.81
C ASN A 160 -17.55 -10.93 2.84
N LEU A 161 -16.37 -10.30 2.75
CA LEU A 161 -15.08 -10.99 2.79
C LEU A 161 -14.56 -11.24 4.21
N SER A 162 -15.23 -10.72 5.22
CA SER A 162 -14.80 -10.83 6.62
C SER A 162 -16.03 -10.89 7.55
N PRO A 163 -16.80 -11.99 7.52
CA PRO A 163 -17.97 -12.16 8.38
C PRO A 163 -17.59 -12.05 9.86
N GLU A 164 -18.43 -11.39 10.65
CA GLU A 164 -18.16 -11.11 12.08
C GLU A 164 -17.78 -12.36 12.87
N ALA A 165 -18.50 -13.46 12.65
CA ALA A 165 -18.26 -14.74 13.32
C ALA A 165 -16.90 -15.38 13.01
N LEU A 166 -16.19 -14.92 11.97
CA LEU A 166 -14.89 -15.45 11.56
C LEU A 166 -13.75 -14.43 11.73
N LEU A 167 -14.02 -13.23 12.25
CA LEU A 167 -13.02 -12.16 12.31
C LEU A 167 -11.80 -12.57 13.15
N GLU A 168 -12.02 -13.18 14.31
CA GLU A 168 -10.93 -13.63 15.18
C GLU A 168 -10.06 -14.69 14.49
N ASP A 169 -10.67 -15.69 13.84
CA ASP A 169 -9.94 -16.74 13.12
C ASP A 169 -9.16 -16.18 11.92
N ILE A 170 -9.75 -15.24 11.18
CA ILE A 170 -9.11 -14.56 10.06
C ILE A 170 -7.90 -13.77 10.54
N ASP A 171 -8.05 -12.97 11.60
CA ASP A 171 -6.97 -12.15 12.14
C ASP A 171 -5.84 -13.02 12.71
N ALA A 172 -6.18 -14.10 13.43
CA ALA A 172 -5.21 -15.05 13.94
C ALA A 172 -4.40 -15.73 12.80
N MET A 173 -5.06 -16.12 11.71
CA MET A 173 -4.39 -16.71 10.55
C MET A 173 -3.49 -15.69 9.84
N ILE A 174 -3.96 -14.47 9.63
CA ILE A 174 -3.17 -13.38 9.02
C ILE A 174 -1.92 -13.11 9.86
N ASP A 175 -2.06 -13.02 11.18
CA ASP A 175 -0.96 -12.77 12.10
C ASP A 175 0.06 -13.92 12.10
N ALA A 176 -0.41 -15.17 12.14
CA ALA A 176 0.46 -16.35 12.10
C ALA A 176 1.30 -16.45 10.81
N ASN A 177 0.73 -15.98 9.68
CA ASN A 177 1.39 -16.05 8.37
C ASN A 177 2.29 -14.84 8.07
N TYR A 178 2.08 -13.69 8.72
CA TYR A 178 2.77 -12.46 8.37
C TYR A 178 4.29 -12.59 8.52
N GLU A 179 4.77 -12.92 9.72
CA GLU A 179 6.22 -12.94 9.99
C GLU A 179 6.95 -14.13 9.36
N SER A 180 6.26 -15.27 9.28
CA SER A 180 6.82 -16.55 8.85
C SER A 180 6.80 -16.74 7.33
N VAL A 181 5.75 -16.26 6.65
CA VAL A 181 5.55 -16.48 5.21
C VAL A 181 5.64 -15.17 4.44
N ASN A 182 4.75 -14.21 4.70
CA ASN A 182 4.67 -13.02 3.86
C ASN A 182 5.91 -12.13 3.98
N ASN A 183 6.42 -11.95 5.19
CA ASN A 183 7.67 -11.25 5.48
C ASN A 183 8.87 -12.21 5.47
N GLY A 184 8.66 -13.50 5.73
CA GLY A 184 9.72 -14.52 5.77
C GLY A 184 10.51 -14.63 4.47
N VAL A 185 9.83 -14.60 3.32
CA VAL A 185 10.52 -14.61 2.00
C VAL A 185 11.42 -13.40 1.78
N TYR A 186 11.05 -12.24 2.32
CA TYR A 186 11.88 -11.03 2.27
C TYR A 186 13.06 -11.13 3.23
N LYS A 187 12.84 -11.67 4.43
CA LYS A 187 13.92 -11.91 5.41
C LYS A 187 15.00 -12.81 4.83
N ALA A 188 14.61 -13.95 4.26
CA ALA A 188 15.54 -14.86 3.61
C ALA A 188 16.19 -14.24 2.38
N GLY A 189 15.40 -13.62 1.48
CA GLY A 189 15.90 -13.07 0.22
C GLY A 189 16.83 -11.85 0.36
N PHE A 190 16.71 -11.09 1.45
CA PHE A 190 17.54 -9.91 1.72
C PHE A 190 18.55 -10.10 2.85
N ALA A 191 18.64 -11.31 3.42
CA ALA A 191 19.67 -11.65 4.38
C ALA A 191 21.07 -11.41 3.80
N ARG A 192 21.97 -10.82 4.61
CA ARG A 192 23.37 -10.58 4.24
C ARG A 192 24.36 -11.46 5.00
N SER A 193 23.87 -12.42 5.78
CA SER A 193 24.68 -13.41 6.48
C SER A 193 24.00 -14.78 6.44
N GLN A 194 24.80 -15.85 6.53
CA GLN A 194 24.28 -17.22 6.54
C GLN A 194 23.46 -17.54 7.80
N GLU A 195 23.71 -16.84 8.91
CA GLU A 195 22.93 -16.98 10.15
C GLU A 195 21.56 -16.29 10.06
N ALA A 196 21.48 -15.18 9.30
CA ALA A 196 20.21 -14.47 9.08
C ALA A 196 19.32 -15.13 8.01
N TYR A 197 19.89 -15.94 7.11
CA TYR A 197 19.19 -16.74 6.11
C TYR A 197 18.70 -18.07 6.69
#